data_AF-A0AAP8T2J3-F1
#
_entry.id   AF-A0AAP8T2J3-F1
#
_cell.length_a   1.000
_cell.length_b   1.000
_cell.length_c   1.000
_cell.angle_alpha   90.00
_cell.angle_beta   90.00
_cell.angle_gamma   90.00
#
_symmetry.space_group_name_H-M   'P 1'
#
loop_
_entity.id
_entity.type
_entity.pdbx_description
1 polymer ?
#
loop_
_entity_poly.entity_id
_entity_poly.type
_entity_poly.pdbx_seq_one_letter_code
_entity_poly.pdbx_strand_id
1 'polypeptide(L)'
;AQGFILNVKSGYTQGPVGFGVDVIGLLGLKLDSSPDRVNTGLLPVRNDGHAATEYSRLGGALKVRYSKTELKVGELQPNLPVLAFSDIRLLPPSYQGASISSNEI
;
A
#
# COMPACT_ATOMS: atom_id res chain seq x y z
N ALA A 1 13.31 -12.70 5.62
CA ALA A 1 12.03 -12.24 6.20
C ALA A 1 10.90 -12.74 5.32
N GLN A 2 9.70 -12.91 5.87
CA GLN A 2 8.49 -13.29 5.14
C GLN A 2 7.51 -12.12 5.12
N GLY A 3 6.95 -11.81 3.95
CA GLY A 3 5.94 -10.77 3.79
C GLY A 3 4.56 -11.36 3.51
N PHE A 4 3.51 -10.70 3.99
CA PHE A 4 2.13 -10.95 3.64
C PHE A 4 1.50 -9.63 3.22
N ILE A 5 0.82 -9.66 2.07
CA ILE A 5 0.14 -8.51 1.50
C ILE A 5 -1.30 -8.92 1.24
N LEU A 6 -2.22 -8.28 1.95
CA LEU A 6 -3.65 -8.38 1.74
C LEU A 6 -4.09 -7.17 0.91
N ASN A 7 -4.62 -7.40 -0.28
CA ASN A 7 -5.19 -6.36 -1.13
C ASN A 7 -6.66 -6.68 -1.39
N VAL A 8 -7.56 -5.85 -0.85
CA VAL A 8 -9.00 -6.00 -1.02
C VAL A 8 -9.53 -4.77 -1.73
N LYS A 9 -10.20 -4.97 -2.86
CA LYS A 9 -10.84 -3.90 -3.63
C LYS A 9 -12.30 -4.25 -3.81
N SER A 10 -13.20 -3.41 -3.29
CA SER A 10 -14.63 -3.59 -3.52
C SER A 10 -14.99 -3.35 -4.99
N GLY A 11 -16.17 -3.77 -5.41
CA GLY A 11 -16.83 -3.19 -6.58
C GLY A 11 -17.30 -1.75 -6.30
N TYR A 12 -18.10 -1.22 -7.22
CA TYR A 12 -18.85 0.03 -7.00
C TYR A 12 -20.32 -0.27 -6.74
N THR A 13 -20.96 0.49 -5.88
CA THR A 13 -22.42 0.45 -5.72
C THR A 13 -23.11 0.80 -7.04
N GLN A 14 -24.31 0.25 -7.25
CA GLN A 14 -25.12 0.55 -8.44
C GLN A 14 -25.67 1.98 -8.39
N GLY A 15 -25.78 2.62 -9.56
CA GLY A 15 -26.30 3.97 -9.71
C GLY A 15 -25.43 4.84 -10.63
N PRO A 16 -25.85 6.10 -10.91
CA PRO A 16 -25.06 7.03 -11.71
C PRO A 16 -23.74 7.41 -11.03
N VAL A 17 -23.71 7.42 -9.70
CA VAL A 17 -22.50 7.59 -8.88
C VAL A 17 -22.27 6.31 -8.08
N GLY A 18 -21.16 5.64 -8.36
CA GLY A 18 -20.75 4.44 -7.65
C GLY A 18 -19.79 4.77 -6.50
N PHE A 19 -19.99 4.13 -5.35
CA PHE A 19 -19.09 4.22 -4.19
C PHE A 19 -18.42 2.87 -3.94
N GLY A 20 -17.21 2.90 -3.39
CA GLY A 20 -16.49 1.71 -2.98
C GLY A 20 -15.40 2.01 -1.96
N VAL A 21 -14.70 0.95 -1.57
CA VAL A 21 -13.58 0.99 -0.63
C VAL A 21 -12.47 0.04 -1.11
N ASP A 22 -11.23 0.49 -1.00
CA ASP A 22 -10.03 -0.31 -1.15
C ASP A 22 -9.34 -0.42 0.22
N VAL A 23 -8.79 -1.59 0.55
CA VAL A 23 -8.06 -1.86 1.79
C VAL A 23 -6.76 -2.58 1.44
N ILE A 24 -5.67 -2.17 2.08
CA ILE A 24 -4.37 -2.84 2.03
C ILE A 24 -3.89 -3.18 3.44
N GLY A 25 -3.55 -4.44 3.65
CA GLY A 25 -2.91 -4.94 4.87
C GLY A 25 -1.51 -5.45 4.56
N LEU A 26 -0.53 -5.04 5.33
CA LEU A 26 0.88 -5.39 5.18
C LEU A 26 1.38 -5.98 6.50
N LEU A 27 2.06 -7.12 6.42
CA LEU A 27 2.72 -7.77 7.55
C LEU A 27 4.07 -8.33 7.10
N GLY A 28 5.15 -7.95 7.79
CA GLY A 28 6.48 -8.50 7.62
C GLY A 28 6.92 -9.22 8.88
N LEU A 29 7.40 -10.45 8.76
CA LEU A 29 7.90 -11.29 9.84
C LEU A 29 9.38 -11.59 9.63
N LYS A 30 10.18 -11.47 10.70
CA LYS A 30 11.59 -11.85 10.70
C LYS A 30 11.72 -13.37 10.71
N LEU A 31 12.50 -13.90 9.77
CA LEU A 31 12.90 -15.30 9.74
C LEU A 31 14.34 -15.47 10.22
N ASP A 32 15.23 -14.60 9.77
CA ASP A 32 16.65 -14.60 10.11
C ASP A 32 17.20 -13.17 9.97
N SER A 33 17.98 -12.74 10.96
CA SER A 33 18.76 -11.50 10.98
C SER A 33 19.60 -11.44 12.26
N SER A 34 20.71 -10.71 12.23
CA SER A 34 21.61 -10.44 13.36
C SER A 34 22.18 -9.02 13.20
N PRO A 35 22.60 -8.31 14.27
CA PRO A 35 23.07 -6.93 14.22
C PRO A 35 24.17 -6.63 13.19
N ASP A 36 25.02 -7.61 12.90
CA ASP A 36 26.10 -7.55 11.89
C ASP A 36 25.58 -7.62 10.44
N ARG A 37 24.32 -8.03 10.24
CA ARG A 37 23.67 -8.24 8.93
C ARG A 37 22.22 -7.75 8.93
N VAL A 38 22.03 -6.47 9.22
CA VAL A 38 20.74 -5.74 9.16
C VAL A 38 20.68 -4.77 7.97
N ASN A 39 19.60 -3.97 7.89
CA ASN A 39 19.44 -2.88 6.92
C ASN A 39 19.41 -3.28 5.42
N THR A 40 18.89 -4.48 5.12
CA THR A 40 18.67 -4.94 3.74
C THR A 40 17.45 -4.28 3.06
N GLY A 41 16.69 -3.48 3.80
CA GLY A 41 15.40 -2.93 3.38
C GLY A 41 14.21 -3.90 3.53
N LEU A 42 14.42 -5.10 4.09
CA LEU A 42 13.34 -6.06 4.34
C LEU A 42 12.63 -5.85 5.68
N LEU A 43 13.33 -5.34 6.70
CA LEU A 43 12.82 -5.13 8.05
C LEU A 43 13.33 -3.77 8.55
N PRO A 44 12.52 -3.02 9.32
CA PRO A 44 12.99 -1.83 10.02
C PRO A 44 14.13 -2.17 10.97
N VAL A 45 15.12 -1.27 11.05
CA VAL A 45 16.21 -1.36 12.04
C VAL A 45 15.81 -0.52 13.25
N ARG A 46 15.89 -1.11 14.44
CA ARG A 46 15.59 -0.44 15.71
C ARG A 46 16.80 0.33 16.22
N ASN A 47 16.59 1.18 17.21
CA ASN A 47 17.64 2.01 17.82
C ASN A 47 18.77 1.18 18.49
N ASP A 48 18.52 -0.09 18.81
CA ASP A 48 19.49 -1.03 19.36
C ASP A 48 20.34 -1.73 18.28
N GLY A 49 20.14 -1.40 17.00
CA GLY A 49 20.84 -2.00 15.87
C GLY A 49 20.27 -3.34 15.39
N HIS A 50 19.25 -3.90 16.06
CA HIS A 50 18.61 -5.13 15.62
C HIS A 50 17.49 -4.88 14.61
N ALA A 51 17.30 -5.81 13.68
CA ALA A 51 16.10 -5.84 12.85
C ALA A 51 14.87 -6.18 13.70
N ALA A 52 13.79 -5.43 13.47
CA ALA A 52 12.49 -5.69 14.09
C ALA A 52 12.05 -7.14 13.87
N THR A 53 11.41 -7.75 14.88
CA THR A 53 10.85 -9.10 14.78
C THR A 53 9.69 -9.16 13.80
N GLU A 54 8.91 -8.08 13.74
CA GLU A 54 7.80 -7.90 12.81
C GLU A 54 7.55 -6.41 12.57
N TYR A 55 6.81 -6.11 11.51
CA TYR A 55 6.20 -4.80 11.29
C TYR A 55 4.95 -4.95 10.43
N SER A 56 3.97 -4.06 10.65
CA SER A 56 2.71 -4.13 9.93
C SER A 56 2.17 -2.74 9.63
N ARG A 57 1.29 -2.66 8.62
CA ARG A 57 0.54 -1.46 8.25
C ARG A 57 -0.81 -1.87 7.72
N LEU A 58 -1.86 -1.15 8.10
CA LEU A 58 -3.19 -1.27 7.56
C LEU A 58 -3.62 0.09 7.02
N GLY A 59 -4.05 0.13 5.77
CA GLY A 59 -4.50 1.34 5.10
C GLY A 59 -5.79 1.09 4.33
N GLY A 60 -6.54 2.16 4.11
CA GLY A 60 -7.77 2.11 3.33
C GLY A 60 -8.00 3.39 2.54
N ALA A 61 -8.76 3.27 1.45
CA ALA A 61 -9.16 4.39 0.61
C ALA A 61 -10.63 4.27 0.23
N LEU A 62 -11.34 5.40 0.33
CA LEU A 62 -12.66 5.54 -0.25
C LEU A 62 -12.52 5.87 -1.73
N LYS A 63 -13.40 5.30 -2.56
CA LYS A 63 -13.42 5.56 -3.99
C LYS A 63 -14.82 5.89 -4.47
N VAL A 64 -14.90 6.87 -5.36
CA VAL A 64 -16.12 7.33 -6.01
C VAL A 64 -15.91 7.28 -7.52
N ARG A 65 -16.92 6.83 -8.27
CA ARG A 65 -16.88 6.78 -9.73
C ARG A 65 -18.14 7.38 -10.33
N TYR A 66 -17.95 8.22 -11.34
CA TYR A 66 -19.00 8.74 -12.21
C TYR A 66 -18.52 8.59 -13.66
N SER A 67 -19.32 7.95 -14.52
CA SER A 67 -18.89 7.56 -15.88
C SER A 67 -17.55 6.79 -15.85
N LYS A 68 -16.50 7.30 -16.51
CA LYS A 68 -15.14 6.74 -16.56
C LYS A 68 -14.16 7.58 -15.74
N THR A 69 -14.67 8.41 -14.84
CA THR A 69 -13.90 9.26 -13.93
C THR A 69 -13.97 8.71 -12.50
N GLU A 70 -12.82 8.52 -11.88
CA GLU A 70 -12.64 7.92 -10.56
C GLU A 70 -11.87 8.88 -9.64
N LEU A 71 -12.41 9.10 -8.44
CA LEU A 71 -11.74 9.77 -7.33
C LEU A 71 -11.43 8.75 -6.24
N LYS A 72 -10.21 8.78 -5.72
CA LYS A 72 -9.78 8.01 -4.53
C LYS A 72 -9.21 8.93 -3.48
N VAL A 73 -9.56 8.68 -2.22
CA VAL A 73 -9.04 9.42 -1.06
C VAL A 73 -8.69 8.43 0.04
N GLY A 74 -7.43 8.42 0.47
CA GLY A 74 -6.94 7.50 1.49
C GLY A 74 -5.52 7.01 1.23
N GLU A 75 -5.30 5.74 1.54
CA GLU A 75 -4.06 5.01 1.26
C GLU A 75 -3.97 4.64 -0.23
N LEU A 76 -2.93 5.12 -0.90
CA LEU A 76 -2.72 4.99 -2.34
C LEU A 76 -1.41 4.28 -2.65
N GLN A 77 -1.41 3.50 -3.74
CA GLN A 77 -0.23 2.92 -4.36
C GLN A 77 -0.11 3.44 -5.80
N PRO A 78 0.36 4.68 -6.00
CA PRO A 78 0.44 5.31 -7.31
C PRO A 78 1.53 4.67 -8.17
N ASN A 79 1.19 4.31 -9.40
CA ASN A 79 2.14 3.85 -10.40
C ASN A 79 2.15 4.83 -11.58
N LEU A 80 2.70 6.02 -11.35
CA LEU A 80 2.77 7.12 -12.30
C LEU A 80 4.23 7.42 -12.66
N PRO A 81 4.54 7.90 -13.87
CA PRO A 81 5.92 8.25 -14.24
C PRO A 81 6.60 9.25 -13.31
N VAL A 82 5.82 10.16 -12.71
CA VAL A 82 6.30 11.16 -11.74
C VAL A 82 6.29 10.67 -10.29
N LEU A 83 5.58 9.58 -10.01
CA LEU A 83 5.43 9.02 -8.67
C LEU A 83 5.06 7.54 -8.78
N ALA A 84 6.06 6.68 -8.63
CA ALA A 84 5.90 5.23 -8.65
C ALA A 84 6.25 4.64 -7.28
N PHE A 85 5.39 3.77 -6.76
CA PHE A 85 5.78 2.87 -5.67
C PHE A 85 6.72 1.78 -6.22
N SER A 86 7.73 1.39 -5.44
CA SER A 86 8.63 0.28 -5.79
C SER A 86 8.33 -0.93 -4.91
N ASP A 87 8.25 -2.11 -5.51
CA ASP A 87 8.01 -3.40 -4.85
C ASP A 87 9.30 -4.24 -4.69
N ILE A 88 10.46 -3.59 -4.84
CA ILE A 88 11.79 -4.24 -4.83
C ILE A 88 12.29 -4.68 -3.43
N ARG A 89 11.42 -4.61 -2.43
CA ARG A 89 11.68 -4.95 -1.01
C ARG A 89 10.47 -5.72 -0.44
N LEU A 90 10.46 -5.97 0.87
CA LEU A 90 9.51 -6.93 1.46
C LEU A 90 8.04 -6.49 1.36
N LEU A 91 7.75 -5.22 1.65
CA LEU A 91 6.39 -4.68 1.58
C LEU A 91 6.42 -3.37 0.79
N PRO A 92 5.46 -3.15 -0.12
CA PRO A 92 5.43 -1.97 -0.97
C PRO A 92 5.14 -0.71 -0.13
N PRO A 93 5.72 0.45 -0.49
CA PRO A 93 5.34 1.71 0.12
C PRO A 93 3.94 2.13 -0.33
N SER A 94 3.34 3.00 0.46
CA SER A 94 2.03 3.59 0.22
C SER A 94 2.00 5.04 0.68
N TYR A 95 1.13 5.81 0.06
CA TYR A 95 1.02 7.26 0.20
C TYR A 95 -0.37 7.63 0.69
N GLN A 96 -0.46 8.55 1.63
CA GLN A 96 -1.74 9.09 2.09
C GLN A 96 -2.09 10.32 1.27
N GLY A 97 -3.24 10.33 0.59
CA GLY A 97 -3.64 11.47 -0.23
C GLY A 97 -4.92 11.28 -1.02
N ALA A 98 -5.03 12.03 -2.11
CA ALA A 98 -6.14 11.94 -3.05
C ALA A 98 -5.63 11.82 -4.49
N SER A 99 -6.36 11.07 -5.32
CA SER A 99 -6.07 10.94 -6.75
C SER A 99 -7.35 10.97 -7.57
N ILE A 100 -7.33 11.69 -8.69
CA ILE A 100 -8.39 11.68 -9.69
C ILE A 100 -7.85 11.13 -11.00
N SER A 101 -8.60 10.23 -11.64
CA SER A 101 -8.27 9.66 -12.95
C SER A 101 -9.52 9.67 -13.83
N SER A 102 -9.38 10.14 -15.05
CA SER A 102 -10.48 10.25 -16.01
C SER A 102 -10.10 9.59 -17.32
N ASN A 103 -10.94 8.67 -17.79
CA ASN A 103 -10.76 7.94 -19.06
C ASN A 103 -11.95 8.19 -20.00
N GLU A 104 -12.47 9.42 -20.04
CA GLU A 104 -13.63 9.75 -20.89
C GLU A 104 -13.28 9.73 -22.40
N ILE A 105 -12.02 10.01 -22.75
CA ILE A 105 -11.47 10.03 -24.11
C ILE A 105 -10.52 8.85 -24.31
#